data_AF-A0A7W2YB21-F1
#
_entry.id   AF-A0A7W2YB21-F1
#
_cell.length_a   1.000
_cell.length_b   1.000
_cell.length_c   1.000
_cell.angle_alpha   90.00
_cell.angle_beta   90.00
_cell.angle_gamma   90.00
#
_symmetry.space_group_name_H-M   'P 1'
#
loop_
_entity.id
_entity.type
_entity.pdbx_description
1 polymer ?
#
loop_
_entity_poly.entity_id
_entity_poly.type
_entity_poly.pdbx_seq_one_letter_code
_entity_poly.pdbx_strand_id
1 'polypeptide(L)' 'MKNILLGVLWLTFFSGCSTIHFDKGDQVKSNQTTQLWHHNFALSLYEGSPVVDLQKECANTPWASVKTELTFINGLASG' A
#
# COMPACT_ATOMS: atom_id res chain seq x y z
N MET A 1 -26.68 -3.24 26.15
CA MET A 1 -25.23 -3.45 26.34
C MET A 1 -24.65 -4.51 25.39
N LYS A 2 -25.22 -5.72 25.29
CA LYS A 2 -24.74 -6.79 24.38
C LYS A 2 -24.56 -6.35 22.91
N ASN A 3 -25.52 -5.60 22.37
CA ASN A 3 -25.48 -5.13 20.98
C ASN A 3 -24.39 -4.07 20.75
N ILE A 4 -24.08 -3.26 21.78
CA ILE A 4 -23.00 -2.28 21.73
C ILE A 4 -21.65 -3.01 21.75
N LEU A 5 -21.52 -4.05 22.59
CA LEU A 5 -20.30 -4.84 22.71
C LEU A 5 -19.97 -5.59 21.42
N LEU A 6 -20.99 -6.11 20.71
CA LEU A 6 -20.85 -6.70 19.38
C LEU A 6 -20.41 -5.67 18.32
N GLY A 7 -20.96 -4.45 18.35
CA GLY A 7 -20.56 -3.38 17.43
C GLY A 7 -19.10 -2.95 17.63
N VAL A 8 -18.64 -2.86 18.88
CA VAL A 8 -17.24 -2.55 19.20
C VAL A 8 -16.31 -3.67 18.72
N LEU A 9 -16.69 -4.93 18.90
CA LEU A 9 -15.88 -6.06 18.45
C LEU A 9 -15.72 -6.06 16.91
N TRP A 10 -16.77 -5.75 16.17
CA TRP A 10 -16.71 -5.63 14.70
C TRP A 10 -15.76 -4.52 14.23
N LEU A 11 -15.76 -3.36 14.89
CA LEU A 11 -14.87 -2.26 14.53
C LEU A 11 -13.38 -2.62 14.66
N THR A 12 -13.03 -3.51 15.60
CA THR A 12 -11.64 -3.97 15.77
C THR A 12 -11.15 -4.89 14.65
N PHE A 13 -12.05 -5.57 13.93
CA PHE A 13 -11.66 -6.40 12.78
C PHE A 13 -11.34 -5.58 11.53
N PHE A 14 -11.79 -4.32 11.47
CA PHE A 14 -11.63 -3.44 10.31
C PHE A 14 -10.48 -2.43 10.43
N SER A 15 -9.64 -2.54 11.46
CA SER A 15 -8.48 -1.66 11.67
C SER A 15 -7.16 -2.22 11.11
N GLY A 16 -7.20 -3.34 10.39
CA GLY A 16 -6.00 -3.95 9.80
C GLY A 16 -5.33 -3.03 8.78
N CYS A 17 -4.04 -2.80 8.96
CA CYS A 17 -3.18 -2.18 7.96
C CYS A 17 -1.89 -2.99 7.80
N SER A 18 -1.33 -2.99 6.60
CA SER A 18 -0.01 -3.55 6.32
C SER A 18 0.82 -2.57 5.51
N THR A 19 2.13 -2.66 5.68
CA THR A 19 3.09 -1.87 4.93
C THR A 19 4.25 -2.76 4.54
N ILE A 20 4.62 -2.73 3.27
CA ILE A 20 5.80 -3.42 2.76
C ILE A 20 6.77 -2.37 2.27
N HIS A 21 8.03 -2.52 2.70
CA HIS A 21 9.14 -1.66 2.32
C HIS A 21 10.11 -2.45 1.46
N PHE A 22 10.48 -1.89 0.32
CA PHE A 22 11.56 -2.36 -0.52
C PHE A 22 12.62 -1.28 -0.55
N ASP A 23 13.75 -1.55 0.09
CA ASP A 23 14.86 -0.61 0.25
C ASP A 23 16.07 -1.09 -0.55
N LYS A 24 16.71 -0.18 -1.28
CA LYS A 24 17.86 -0.50 -2.12
C LYS A 24 19.12 0.20 -1.65
N GLY A 25 20.08 -0.60 -1.18
CA GLY A 25 21.39 -0.10 -0.74
C GLY A 25 21.27 0.84 0.46
N ASP A 26 22.21 1.77 0.56
CA ASP A 26 22.17 2.80 1.60
C ASP A 26 21.04 3.79 1.35
N GLN A 27 20.30 4.11 2.40
CA GLN A 27 19.16 5.01 2.34
C GLN A 27 19.62 6.44 2.00
N VAL A 28 19.56 6.78 0.71
CA VAL A 28 19.79 8.14 0.23
C VAL A 28 18.54 8.97 0.50
N LYS A 29 18.69 10.17 1.07
CA LYS A 29 17.58 11.12 1.17
C LYS A 29 17.14 11.50 -0.24
N SER A 30 16.00 10.97 -0.66
CA SER A 30 15.38 11.38 -1.92
C SER A 30 14.75 12.76 -1.76
N ASN A 31 15.02 13.66 -2.70
CA ASN A 31 14.32 14.94 -2.79
C ASN A 31 12.97 14.82 -3.51
N GLN A 32 12.63 13.63 -4.02
CA GLN A 32 11.40 13.37 -4.76
C GLN A 32 10.70 12.10 -4.26
N THR A 33 9.39 12.17 -4.10
CA THR A 33 8.54 11.03 -3.73
C THR A 33 7.28 11.11 -4.58
N THR A 34 6.98 10.03 -5.29
CA THR A 34 5.76 9.89 -6.09
C THR A 34 4.81 8.93 -5.37
N GLN A 35 3.52 9.26 -5.32
CA GLN A 35 2.48 8.40 -4.77
C GLN A 35 1.53 7.99 -5.89
N LEU A 36 1.26 6.70 -5.98
CA LEU A 36 0.42 6.09 -7.01
C LEU A 36 -0.61 5.15 -6.37
N TRP A 37 -1.80 5.08 -6.97
CA TRP A 37 -2.86 4.17 -6.56
C TRP A 37 -2.91 2.97 -7.50
N HIS A 38 -2.81 1.76 -6.96
CA HIS A 38 -2.74 0.51 -7.72
C HIS A 38 -3.94 -0.38 -7.40
N HIS A 39 -4.62 -0.86 -8.44
CA HIS A 39 -5.78 -1.72 -8.29
C HIS A 39 -5.33 -3.18 -8.31
N ASN A 40 -5.43 -3.81 -7.14
CA ASN A 40 -4.91 -5.12 -6.84
C ASN A 40 -6.06 -6.06 -6.50
N PHE A 41 -6.25 -7.09 -7.31
CA PHE A 41 -7.30 -8.09 -7.18
C PHE A 41 -6.79 -9.35 -6.48
N ALA A 42 -7.73 -10.17 -5.99
CA ALA A 42 -7.45 -11.47 -5.36
C ALA A 42 -6.36 -11.38 -4.27
N LEU A 43 -6.53 -10.45 -3.32
CA LEU A 43 -5.56 -10.19 -2.24
C LEU A 43 -4.16 -9.79 -2.76
N SER A 44 -4.11 -8.92 -3.77
CA SER A 44 -2.87 -8.46 -4.41
C SER A 44 -2.06 -9.52 -5.16
N LEU A 45 -2.69 -10.64 -5.52
CA LEU A 45 -2.08 -11.65 -6.41
C LEU A 45 -2.08 -11.22 -7.88
N TYR A 46 -3.03 -10.37 -8.27
CA TYR A 46 -3.14 -9.87 -9.63
C TYR A 46 -3.30 -8.36 -9.64
N GLU A 47 -2.44 -7.68 -10.39
CA GLU A 47 -2.54 -6.24 -10.58
C GLU A 47 -3.30 -5.93 -11.87
N GLY A 48 -4.37 -5.13 -11.77
CA GLY A 48 -5.13 -4.68 -12.95
C GLY A 48 -4.72 -3.32 -13.48
N SER A 49 -3.98 -2.55 -12.70
CA SER A 49 -3.31 -1.33 -13.17
C SER A 49 -2.04 -1.66 -13.95
N PRO A 50 -1.52 -0.71 -14.76
CA PRO A 50 -0.17 -0.83 -15.28
C PRO A 50 0.85 -0.93 -14.15
N VAL A 51 1.81 -1.85 -14.31
CA VAL A 51 2.92 -2.06 -13.36
C VAL A 51 3.74 -0.77 -13.20
N VAL A 52 4.20 -0.51 -11.97
CA VAL A 52 5.11 0.62 -11.68
C VAL A 52 6.44 0.46 -12.41
N ASP A 53 6.79 1.44 -13.23
CA ASP A 53 8.12 1.57 -13.82
C ASP A 53 8.96 2.55 -12.99
N LEU A 54 9.81 2.02 -12.11
CA LEU A 54 10.66 2.83 -11.23
C LEU A 54 11.69 3.67 -12.01
N GLN A 55 12.08 3.27 -13.21
CA GLN A 55 12.98 4.10 -14.04
C GLN A 55 12.23 5.35 -14.50
N LYS A 56 10.99 5.18 -14.95
CA LYS A 56 10.15 6.30 -15.36
C LYS A 56 9.80 7.20 -14.19
N GLU A 57 9.31 6.64 -13.08
CA GLU A 57 8.87 7.40 -11.91
C GLU A 57 10.02 8.14 -11.21
N CYS A 58 11.25 7.61 -11.30
CA CYS A 58 12.45 8.27 -10.78
C CYS A 58 13.25 9.02 -11.86
N ALA A 59 12.68 9.32 -13.03
CA ALA A 59 13.33 10.07 -14.10
C ALA A 59 14.73 9.54 -14.51
N ASN A 60 14.86 8.21 -14.59
CA ASN A 60 16.09 7.45 -14.84
C ASN A 60 17.18 7.64 -13.78
N THR A 61 16.84 8.19 -12.61
CA THR A 61 17.73 8.19 -11.43
C THR A 61 17.50 6.91 -10.61
N PRO A 62 18.51 6.44 -9.86
CA PRO A 62 18.34 5.28 -8.98
C PRO A 62 17.26 5.54 -7.92
N TRP A 63 16.30 4.63 -7.80
CA TRP A 63 15.34 4.62 -6.69
C TRP A 63 16.00 4.17 -5.39
N ALA A 64 15.55 4.73 -4.27
CA ALA A 64 16.07 4.43 -2.93
C ALA A 64 15.13 3.52 -2.12
N SER A 65 13.83 3.79 -2.15
CA SER A 65 12.81 3.03 -1.42
C SER A 65 11.49 2.99 -2.18
N VAL A 66 10.77 1.88 -2.05
CA VAL A 66 9.37 1.71 -2.48
C VAL A 66 8.56 1.26 -1.27
N LYS A 67 7.45 1.97 -1.01
CA LYS A 67 6.54 1.68 0.09
C LYS A 67 5.16 1.36 -0.46
N THR A 68 4.62 0.20 -0.12
CA THR A 68 3.22 -0.16 -0.43
C THR A 68 2.41 -0.17 0.85
N GLU A 69 1.29 0.55 0.87
CA GLU A 69 0.41 0.66 2.04
C GLU A 69 -0.96 0.08 1.72
N LEU A 70 -1.42 -0.85 2.57
CA LEU A 70 -2.74 -1.43 2.48
C LEU A 70 -3.47 -1.18 3.80
N THR A 71 -4.68 -0.65 3.71
CA THR A 71 -5.61 -0.56 4.84
C THR A 71 -6.82 -1.43 4.53
N PHE A 72 -7.61 -1.78 5.54
CA PHE A 72 -8.87 -2.48 5.32
C PHE A 72 -9.77 -1.77 4.28
N ILE A 73 -9.91 -0.44 4.39
CA ILE A 73 -10.74 0.36 3.47
C ILE A 73 -10.15 0.35 2.06
N ASN A 74 -8.84 0.55 1.90
CA ASN A 74 -8.22 0.56 0.58
C ASN A 74 -8.24 -0.83 -0.07
N GLY A 75 -8.12 -1.89 0.74
CA GLY A 75 -8.26 -3.28 0.29
C GLY A 75 -9.65 -3.63 -0.22
N LEU A 76 -10.71 -3.02 0.35
CA LEU A 76 -12.06 -3.13 -0.20
C LEU A 76 -12.21 -2.37 -1.52
N ALA A 77 -11.56 -1.22 -1.66
CA ALA A 77 -11.62 -0.40 -2.87
C ALA A 77 -10.74 -0.94 -4.01
N SER A 78 -9.74 -1.77 -3.70
CA SER A 78 -8.87 -2.41 -4.70
C SER A 78 -9.39 -3.74 -5.24
N GLY A 79 -10.35 -4.37 -4.55
CA GLY A 79 -10.91 -5.69 -4.84
C GLY A 79 -12.09 -5.71 -5.79
#